data_AF-A0A960YBE8-F1
#
_entry.id   AF-A0A960YBE8-F1
#
_cell.length_a   1.000
_cell.length_b   1.000
_cell.length_c   1.000
_cell.angle_alpha   90.00
_cell.angle_beta   90.00
_cell.angle_gamma   90.00
#
_symmetry.space_group_name_H-M   'P 1'
#
loop_
_entity.id
_entity.type
_entity.pdbx_description
1 polymer ?
#
loop_
_entity_poly.entity_id
_entity_poly.type
_entity_poly.pdbx_seq_one_letter_code
_entity_poly.pdbx_strand_id
1 'polypeptide(L)'
;DKHRKGLVPKPTPKEVSREEHSGHAMLCVGYSDADKVFIVRNSWGKDWGDKGYCYIPYDYITNKKYNDGDTWIIKKIDTDELDESHWGDDDSLLEDFDSELDNMSEDDYEEMLDAMGDYPVEYRLGLIALHAANADDELSDEELEQISSYLKDTFKKLGSEYSVKEVLKFARKNLDDEDLLEESIELLGEHLSNSLLANITNSLYEIVEADDLSEEEEEFVDDLVDAWQVDDDEDDEDDDDEDYEEDDEEDEDDVKKKKKKKKKKKK
;
A
#
# COMPACT_ATOMS: atom_id res chain seq x y z
N ASP A 1 2.38 -16.91 8.35
CA ASP A 1 3.05 -15.61 8.17
C ASP A 1 2.09 -14.83 7.30
N LYS A 2 1.10 -14.16 7.92
CA LYS A 2 -0.11 -13.60 7.27
C LYS A 2 0.16 -12.30 6.49
N HIS A 3 1.41 -11.85 6.52
CA HIS A 3 1.91 -10.70 5.78
C HIS A 3 2.68 -11.21 4.57
N ARG A 4 2.23 -10.90 3.34
CA ARG A 4 3.16 -11.01 2.21
C ARG A 4 4.24 -9.99 2.45
N LYS A 5 5.43 -10.51 2.73
CA LYS A 5 6.52 -9.69 3.21
C LYS A 5 6.85 -8.61 2.17
N GLY A 6 6.91 -7.35 2.59
CA GLY A 6 7.48 -6.27 1.79
C GLY A 6 6.48 -5.41 1.02
N LEU A 7 5.18 -5.65 1.05
CA LEU A 7 4.25 -4.64 0.57
C LEU A 7 4.32 -3.40 1.49
N VAL A 8 4.43 -2.21 0.90
CA VAL A 8 4.51 -0.94 1.64
C VAL A 8 3.25 -0.15 1.32
N PRO A 9 2.30 -0.06 2.27
CA PRO A 9 1.12 0.76 2.08
C PRO A 9 1.46 2.26 2.12
N LYS A 10 0.51 3.10 1.71
CA LYS A 10 0.62 4.54 1.96
C LYS A 10 0.59 4.81 3.47
N PRO A 11 1.35 5.81 3.95
CA PRO A 11 1.40 6.15 5.35
C PRO A 11 0.09 6.79 5.79
N THR A 12 -0.43 6.31 6.91
CA THR A 12 -1.64 6.83 7.55
C THR A 12 -1.43 8.27 8.03
N PRO A 13 -2.49 9.11 8.17
CA PRO A 13 -2.37 10.44 8.77
C PRO A 13 -1.71 10.44 10.17
N LYS A 14 -1.92 9.37 10.95
CA LYS A 14 -1.28 9.18 12.26
C LYS A 14 0.22 8.95 12.13
N GLU A 15 0.66 8.11 11.22
CA GLU A 15 2.08 7.86 10.96
C GLU A 15 2.79 9.10 10.42
N VAL A 16 2.13 9.86 9.52
CA VAL A 16 2.63 11.15 9.02
C VAL A 16 2.81 12.17 10.15
N SER A 17 2.05 12.05 11.25
CA SER A 17 2.12 12.97 12.40
C SER A 17 3.22 12.64 13.42
N ARG A 18 3.87 11.46 13.33
CA ARG A 18 5.01 11.09 14.18
C ARG A 18 6.20 12.02 13.83
N GLU A 19 6.94 12.57 14.80
CA GLU A 19 8.00 13.57 14.53
C GLU A 19 9.33 12.96 14.02
N GLU A 20 9.43 11.63 13.89
CA GLU A 20 10.65 10.91 13.53
C GLU A 20 10.54 10.24 12.15
N HIS A 21 10.54 11.06 11.08
CA HIS A 21 10.77 10.56 9.73
C HIS A 21 12.18 10.93 9.30
N SER A 22 13.02 9.91 9.04
CA SER A 22 14.28 10.10 8.34
C SER A 22 14.11 9.69 6.87
N GLY A 23 14.81 10.38 5.97
CA GLY A 23 14.76 10.04 4.54
C GLY A 23 15.48 8.71 4.28
N HIS A 24 14.82 7.80 3.55
CA HIS A 24 15.38 6.50 3.17
C HIS A 24 15.57 6.39 1.67
N ALA A 25 16.81 6.26 1.22
CA ALA A 25 17.12 6.15 -0.21
C ALA A 25 17.12 4.68 -0.64
N MET A 26 16.14 4.30 -1.46
CA MET A 26 15.99 2.94 -1.97
C MET A 26 16.12 2.86 -3.49
N LEU A 27 16.42 1.67 -4.01
CA LEU A 27 16.60 1.43 -5.44
C LEU A 27 15.36 0.77 -6.04
N CYS A 28 14.64 1.49 -6.91
CA CYS A 28 13.64 0.90 -7.79
C CYS A 28 14.34 0.04 -8.86
N VAL A 29 13.96 -1.23 -8.95
CA VAL A 29 14.59 -2.23 -9.83
C VAL A 29 13.62 -2.83 -10.85
N GLY A 30 12.33 -2.51 -10.75
CA GLY A 30 11.28 -3.01 -11.61
C GLY A 30 9.95 -2.41 -11.23
N TYR A 31 8.91 -2.88 -11.90
CA TYR A 31 7.54 -2.44 -11.67
C TYR A 31 6.57 -3.55 -12.11
N SER A 32 5.34 -3.52 -11.59
CA SER A 32 4.24 -4.33 -12.07
C SER A 32 3.06 -3.43 -12.39
N ASP A 33 2.69 -3.39 -13.67
CA ASP A 33 1.53 -2.62 -14.13
C ASP A 33 0.20 -3.28 -13.76
N ALA A 34 0.21 -4.59 -13.50
CA ALA A 34 -0.95 -5.34 -13.02
C ALA A 34 -1.29 -4.98 -11.56
N ASP A 35 -0.29 -4.68 -10.74
CA ASP A 35 -0.50 -4.33 -9.32
C ASP A 35 -0.34 -2.84 -9.04
N LYS A 36 0.07 -2.04 -10.04
CA LYS A 36 0.42 -0.62 -9.90
C LYS A 36 1.48 -0.36 -8.84
N VAL A 37 2.50 -1.22 -8.74
CA VAL A 37 3.59 -1.07 -7.77
C VAL A 37 4.96 -1.00 -8.41
N PHE A 38 5.84 -0.20 -7.82
CA PHE A 38 7.28 -0.29 -8.04
C PHE A 38 7.87 -1.41 -7.20
N ILE A 39 8.77 -2.20 -7.81
CA ILE A 39 9.57 -3.18 -7.10
C ILE A 39 10.85 -2.48 -6.64
N VAL A 40 11.00 -2.38 -5.34
CA VAL A 40 12.09 -1.64 -4.71
C VAL A 40 12.94 -2.60 -3.89
N ARG A 41 14.26 -2.45 -3.97
CA ARG A 41 15.19 -3.22 -3.16
C ARG A 41 15.56 -2.44 -1.91
N ASN A 42 15.30 -3.03 -0.76
CA ASN A 42 15.62 -2.45 0.55
C ASN A 42 17.05 -2.81 1.00
N SER A 43 17.62 -2.02 1.91
CA SER A 43 18.95 -2.20 2.48
C SER A 43 18.96 -2.96 3.81
N TRP A 44 17.78 -3.26 4.40
CA TRP A 44 17.64 -3.98 5.68
C TRP A 44 17.92 -5.49 5.62
N GLY A 45 18.51 -5.97 4.53
CA GLY A 45 18.89 -7.37 4.36
C GLY A 45 17.83 -8.22 3.67
N LYS A 46 18.12 -9.52 3.52
CA LYS A 46 17.24 -10.46 2.80
C LYS A 46 16.17 -11.08 3.68
N ASP A 47 16.27 -10.92 4.98
CA ASP A 47 15.33 -11.52 5.94
C ASP A 47 14.11 -10.61 6.18
N TRP A 48 14.18 -9.34 5.73
CA TRP A 48 13.09 -8.39 5.74
C TRP A 48 12.36 -8.34 4.38
N GLY A 49 11.06 -8.05 4.39
CA GLY A 49 10.24 -7.98 3.17
C GLY A 49 10.26 -9.27 2.35
N ASP A 50 9.94 -9.22 1.05
CA ASP A 50 10.09 -10.42 0.20
C ASP A 50 11.54 -10.55 -0.20
N LYS A 51 12.32 -11.26 0.61
CA LYS A 51 13.75 -11.53 0.34
C LYS A 51 14.59 -10.25 0.17
N GLY A 52 14.24 -9.19 0.89
CA GLY A 52 14.87 -7.86 0.81
C GLY A 52 14.27 -6.93 -0.24
N TYR A 53 13.10 -7.27 -0.78
CA TYR A 53 12.34 -6.43 -1.69
C TYR A 53 11.08 -5.90 -1.01
N CYS A 54 10.68 -4.71 -1.43
CA CYS A 54 9.39 -4.14 -1.15
C CYS A 54 8.65 -3.73 -2.42
N TYR A 55 7.34 -3.64 -2.31
CA TYR A 55 6.43 -3.25 -3.37
C TYR A 55 5.75 -1.96 -2.92
N ILE A 56 5.97 -0.88 -3.66
CA ILE A 56 5.47 0.45 -3.29
C ILE A 56 4.50 0.94 -4.36
N PRO A 57 3.24 1.26 -4.00
CA PRO A 57 2.26 1.79 -4.94
C PRO A 57 2.78 3.00 -5.75
N TYR A 58 2.39 3.05 -7.02
CA TYR A 58 2.77 4.14 -7.94
C TYR A 58 2.29 5.49 -7.43
N ASP A 59 1.06 5.53 -6.95
CA ASP A 59 0.43 6.72 -6.36
C ASP A 59 1.20 7.19 -5.12
N TYR A 60 1.70 6.30 -4.27
CA TYR A 60 2.53 6.67 -3.12
C TYR A 60 3.83 7.36 -3.57
N ILE A 61 4.61 6.72 -4.46
CA ILE A 61 5.87 7.31 -4.94
C ILE A 61 5.63 8.60 -5.73
N THR A 62 4.54 8.73 -6.48
CA THR A 62 4.28 9.91 -7.31
C THR A 62 3.53 11.04 -6.60
N ASN A 63 3.00 10.78 -5.40
CA ASN A 63 2.32 11.79 -4.59
C ASN A 63 3.30 12.89 -4.14
N LYS A 64 2.95 14.15 -4.43
CA LYS A 64 3.78 15.33 -4.13
C LYS A 64 4.00 15.55 -2.62
N LYS A 65 3.07 15.10 -1.79
CA LYS A 65 3.16 15.19 -0.32
C LYS A 65 4.24 14.26 0.22
N TYR A 66 4.44 13.11 -0.43
CA TYR A 66 5.26 12.02 0.09
C TYR A 66 6.60 11.82 -0.63
N ASN A 67 6.74 12.30 -1.87
CA ASN A 67 7.96 12.12 -2.67
C ASN A 67 9.12 13.07 -2.29
N ASP A 68 8.89 14.06 -1.41
CA ASP A 68 9.83 15.15 -1.07
C ASP A 68 10.44 15.91 -2.27
N GLY A 69 9.93 15.65 -3.48
CA GLY A 69 10.45 16.17 -4.74
C GLY A 69 11.83 15.64 -5.13
N ASP A 70 12.33 14.57 -4.52
CA ASP A 70 13.73 14.14 -4.62
C ASP A 70 13.91 12.78 -5.32
N THR A 71 13.46 12.68 -6.57
CA THR A 71 13.66 11.48 -7.41
C THR A 71 14.80 11.66 -8.41
N TRP A 72 15.78 10.76 -8.36
CA TRP A 72 16.95 10.79 -9.23
C TRP A 72 16.95 9.61 -10.21
N ILE A 73 17.16 9.90 -11.49
CA ILE A 73 17.38 8.86 -12.51
C ILE A 73 18.83 8.87 -12.97
N ILE A 74 19.51 7.73 -12.85
CA ILE A 74 20.84 7.55 -13.43
C ILE A 74 20.66 7.02 -14.85
N LYS A 75 20.87 7.89 -15.84
CA LYS A 75 20.82 7.48 -17.25
C LYS A 75 22.17 6.89 -17.66
N LYS A 76 22.13 5.69 -18.25
CA LYS A 76 23.33 5.04 -18.82
C LYS A 76 23.89 5.89 -19.97
N ILE A 77 25.22 5.95 -20.09
CA ILE A 77 25.93 6.71 -21.14
C ILE A 77 26.12 5.88 -22.42
N ASP A 78 26.10 4.55 -22.34
CA ASP A 78 26.33 3.64 -23.48
C ASP A 78 25.28 2.54 -23.55
N THR A 79 24.68 2.33 -24.72
CA THR A 79 23.56 1.42 -24.94
C THR A 79 24.06 -0.02 -25.06
N ASP A 80 23.79 -0.86 -24.05
CA ASP A 80 23.71 -2.30 -24.29
C ASP A 80 22.21 -2.62 -24.40
N GLU A 81 21.84 -3.56 -25.26
CA GLU A 81 20.45 -4.02 -25.34
C GLU A 81 20.04 -4.58 -23.97
N LEU A 82 18.90 -4.11 -23.45
CA LEU A 82 18.32 -4.65 -22.22
C LEU A 82 17.96 -6.11 -22.49
N ASP A 83 18.38 -7.00 -21.60
CA ASP A 83 18.05 -8.41 -21.71
C ASP A 83 16.58 -8.60 -21.32
N GLU A 84 15.71 -8.57 -22.32
CA GLU A 84 14.27 -8.68 -22.09
C GLU A 84 13.82 -10.04 -21.56
N SER A 85 14.71 -11.04 -21.52
CA SER A 85 14.39 -12.35 -20.94
C SER A 85 14.17 -12.34 -19.42
N HIS A 86 14.49 -11.23 -18.74
CA HIS A 86 14.30 -11.06 -17.30
C HIS A 86 12.99 -10.34 -16.93
N TRP A 87 12.24 -9.81 -17.90
CA TRP A 87 10.91 -9.28 -17.61
C TRP A 87 9.93 -10.45 -17.42
N GLY A 88 9.14 -10.39 -16.36
CA GLY A 88 8.02 -11.30 -16.17
C GLY A 88 6.88 -10.99 -17.14
N ASP A 89 5.93 -11.91 -17.24
CA ASP A 89 4.63 -11.63 -17.85
C ASP A 89 3.88 -10.59 -16.98
N ASP A 90 2.86 -9.91 -17.52
CA ASP A 90 2.00 -8.92 -16.81
C ASP A 90 1.08 -9.57 -15.75
N ASP A 91 1.53 -10.65 -15.10
CA ASP A 91 0.80 -11.29 -14.01
C ASP A 91 0.95 -10.49 -12.72
N SER A 92 -0.13 -10.44 -11.94
CA SER A 92 -0.18 -9.77 -10.63
C SER A 92 0.84 -10.40 -9.65
N LEU A 93 1.68 -9.54 -9.09
CA LEU A 93 2.59 -9.77 -7.97
C LEU A 93 1.90 -9.66 -6.62
N LEU A 94 0.66 -9.19 -6.53
CA LEU A 94 -0.16 -9.21 -5.31
C LEU A 94 -1.03 -10.47 -5.25
N GLU A 95 -1.51 -10.81 -4.05
CA GLU A 95 -2.35 -11.99 -3.87
C GLU A 95 -3.74 -11.59 -4.34
N ASP A 96 -4.33 -12.42 -5.18
CA ASP A 96 -5.74 -12.31 -5.53
C ASP A 96 -6.56 -13.34 -4.75
N PHE A 97 -7.88 -13.19 -4.80
CA PHE A 97 -8.79 -14.09 -4.08
C PHE A 97 -8.57 -15.58 -4.39
N ASP A 98 -8.10 -15.95 -5.59
CA ASP A 98 -7.84 -17.36 -5.93
C ASP A 98 -6.63 -17.86 -5.12
N SER A 99 -5.54 -17.10 -5.12
CA SER A 99 -4.34 -17.42 -4.35
C SER A 99 -4.52 -17.35 -2.83
N GLU A 100 -5.32 -16.41 -2.33
CA GLU A 100 -5.64 -16.29 -0.90
C GLU A 100 -6.34 -17.57 -0.41
N LEU A 101 -7.41 -17.96 -1.11
CA LEU A 101 -8.21 -19.13 -0.74
C LEU A 101 -7.39 -20.42 -0.81
N ASP A 102 -6.49 -20.56 -1.78
CA ASP A 102 -5.59 -21.71 -1.89
C ASP A 102 -4.56 -21.79 -0.75
N ASN A 103 -4.18 -20.64 -0.17
CA ASN A 103 -3.21 -20.53 0.92
C ASN A 103 -3.86 -20.60 2.31
N MET A 104 -5.16 -20.35 2.44
CA MET A 104 -5.90 -20.48 3.69
C MET A 104 -5.96 -21.93 4.17
N SER A 105 -5.86 -22.14 5.48
CA SER A 105 -6.13 -23.47 6.04
C SER A 105 -7.63 -23.76 6.00
N GLU A 106 -8.02 -25.04 6.01
CA GLU A 106 -9.44 -25.43 6.06
C GLU A 106 -10.14 -24.82 7.29
N ASP A 107 -9.46 -24.76 8.44
CA ASP A 107 -10.00 -24.18 9.67
C ASP A 107 -10.19 -22.66 9.54
N ASP A 108 -9.21 -21.92 9.01
CA ASP A 108 -9.30 -20.46 8.83
C ASP A 108 -10.40 -20.09 7.81
N TYR A 109 -10.56 -20.90 6.76
CA TYR A 109 -11.59 -20.69 5.75
C TYR A 109 -12.99 -20.93 6.31
N GLU A 110 -13.18 -21.99 7.11
CA GLU A 110 -14.46 -22.24 7.78
C GLU A 110 -14.80 -21.14 8.79
N GLU A 111 -13.81 -20.64 9.53
CA GLU A 111 -13.99 -19.54 10.48
C GLU A 111 -14.41 -18.25 9.77
N MET A 112 -13.73 -17.90 8.67
CA MET A 112 -14.13 -16.76 7.83
C MET A 112 -15.58 -16.90 7.36
N LEU A 113 -15.97 -18.07 6.84
CA LEU A 113 -17.33 -18.27 6.35
C LEU A 113 -18.39 -18.15 7.46
N ASP A 114 -18.11 -18.65 8.66
CA ASP A 114 -19.03 -18.53 9.81
C ASP A 114 -19.15 -17.07 10.26
N ALA A 115 -18.03 -16.35 10.31
CA ALA A 115 -17.98 -14.95 10.69
C ALA A 115 -18.75 -14.03 9.72
N MET A 116 -18.68 -14.32 8.41
CA MET A 116 -19.42 -13.55 7.38
C MET A 116 -20.95 -13.64 7.57
N GLY A 117 -21.45 -14.75 8.13
CA GLY A 117 -22.84 -14.90 8.56
C GLY A 117 -23.86 -14.73 7.43
N ASP A 118 -24.85 -13.84 7.63
CA ASP A 118 -25.92 -13.57 6.67
C ASP A 118 -25.45 -12.79 5.43
N TYR A 119 -24.27 -12.18 5.50
CA TYR A 119 -23.71 -11.33 4.45
C TYR A 119 -22.36 -11.88 3.98
N PRO A 120 -22.33 -12.62 2.86
CA PRO A 120 -21.09 -13.19 2.33
C PRO A 120 -20.14 -12.08 1.83
N VAL A 121 -18.88 -12.45 1.61
CA VAL A 121 -17.81 -11.54 1.19
C VAL A 121 -18.20 -10.70 -0.03
N GLU A 122 -18.94 -11.25 -1.00
CA GLU A 122 -19.37 -10.53 -2.19
C GLU A 122 -20.27 -9.34 -1.89
N TYR A 123 -21.17 -9.48 -0.90
CA TYR A 123 -22.06 -8.39 -0.48
C TYR A 123 -21.30 -7.30 0.27
N ARG A 124 -20.31 -7.69 1.07
CA ARG A 124 -19.46 -6.77 1.83
C ARG A 124 -18.54 -5.97 0.90
N LEU A 125 -17.87 -6.63 -0.04
CA LEU A 125 -17.06 -5.97 -1.08
C LEU A 125 -17.90 -5.01 -1.93
N GLY A 126 -19.10 -5.42 -2.32
CA GLY A 126 -20.00 -4.55 -3.07
C GLY A 126 -20.48 -3.34 -2.26
N LEU A 127 -20.67 -3.50 -0.95
CA LEU A 127 -21.07 -2.42 -0.05
C LEU A 127 -19.93 -1.40 0.12
N ILE A 128 -18.71 -1.87 0.36
CA ILE A 128 -17.52 -1.02 0.52
C ILE A 128 -17.21 -0.28 -0.78
N ALA A 129 -17.20 -0.96 -1.93
CA ALA A 129 -16.92 -0.32 -3.21
C ALA A 129 -17.97 0.75 -3.58
N LEU A 130 -19.24 0.51 -3.24
CA LEU A 130 -20.28 1.50 -3.49
C LEU A 130 -20.23 2.66 -2.49
N HIS A 131 -19.78 2.44 -1.26
CA HIS A 131 -19.53 3.52 -0.31
C HIS A 131 -18.36 4.40 -0.73
N ALA A 132 -17.26 3.79 -1.17
CA ALA A 132 -16.08 4.51 -1.65
C ALA A 132 -16.45 5.49 -2.76
N ALA A 133 -17.13 5.00 -3.81
CA ALA A 133 -17.60 5.79 -4.96
C ALA A 133 -18.84 6.66 -4.69
N ASN A 134 -19.36 6.69 -3.46
CA ASN A 134 -20.50 7.56 -3.10
C ASN A 134 -20.15 8.38 -1.85
N ALA A 135 -18.85 8.50 -1.53
CA ALA A 135 -18.41 9.20 -0.33
C ALA A 135 -18.77 10.69 -0.37
N ASP A 136 -18.86 11.28 -1.57
CA ASP A 136 -19.22 12.67 -1.81
C ASP A 136 -20.73 12.89 -2.11
N ASP A 137 -21.56 11.86 -1.89
CA ASP A 137 -22.98 11.80 -2.27
C ASP A 137 -23.28 11.84 -3.78
N GLU A 138 -22.26 11.79 -4.64
CA GLU A 138 -22.38 11.62 -6.09
C GLU A 138 -21.90 10.21 -6.48
N LEU A 139 -22.39 9.68 -7.59
CA LEU A 139 -21.99 8.36 -8.09
C LEU A 139 -22.18 8.38 -9.59
N SER A 140 -21.07 8.33 -10.33
CA SER A 140 -21.09 8.45 -11.78
C SER A 140 -21.37 7.11 -12.48
N ASP A 141 -21.68 7.20 -13.78
CA ASP A 141 -21.84 6.00 -14.62
C ASP A 141 -20.49 5.30 -14.84
N GLU A 142 -19.39 6.07 -14.88
CA GLU A 142 -18.02 5.60 -15.02
C GLU A 142 -17.56 4.77 -13.81
N GLU A 143 -17.77 5.25 -12.59
CA GLU A 143 -17.44 4.52 -11.36
C GLU A 143 -18.31 3.26 -11.22
N LEU A 144 -19.61 3.35 -11.51
CA LEU A 144 -20.50 2.19 -11.52
C LEU A 144 -20.05 1.10 -12.50
N GLU A 145 -19.49 1.49 -13.65
CA GLU A 145 -18.90 0.56 -14.61
C GLU A 145 -17.63 -0.09 -14.04
N GLN A 146 -16.77 0.68 -13.36
CA GLN A 146 -15.58 0.15 -12.70
C GLN A 146 -15.93 -0.81 -11.57
N ILE A 147 -16.84 -0.45 -10.66
CA ILE A 147 -17.32 -1.34 -9.59
C ILE A 147 -17.87 -2.64 -10.20
N SER A 148 -18.64 -2.52 -11.28
CA SER A 148 -19.18 -3.70 -11.97
C SER A 148 -18.11 -4.61 -12.55
N SER A 149 -17.03 -4.03 -13.11
CA SER A 149 -15.89 -4.78 -13.64
C SER A 149 -15.11 -5.46 -12.51
N TYR A 150 -14.77 -4.69 -11.48
CA TYR A 150 -14.10 -5.18 -10.27
C TYR A 150 -14.83 -6.36 -9.66
N LEU A 151 -16.13 -6.22 -9.34
CA LEU A 151 -16.92 -7.30 -8.75
C LEU A 151 -17.00 -8.53 -9.65
N LYS A 152 -17.10 -8.34 -10.97
CA LYS A 152 -17.17 -9.47 -11.91
C LYS A 152 -15.87 -10.28 -11.93
N ASP A 153 -14.74 -9.60 -11.91
CA ASP A 153 -13.43 -10.25 -11.89
C ASP A 153 -13.17 -10.91 -10.54
N THR A 154 -13.52 -10.26 -9.43
CA THR A 154 -13.47 -10.83 -8.08
C THR A 154 -14.34 -12.08 -7.94
N PHE A 155 -15.58 -12.06 -8.45
CA PHE A 155 -16.47 -13.23 -8.39
C PHE A 155 -15.95 -14.40 -9.19
N LYS A 156 -15.31 -14.13 -10.33
CA LYS A 156 -14.66 -15.18 -11.13
C LYS A 156 -13.52 -15.84 -10.34
N LYS A 157 -12.72 -15.06 -9.61
CA LYS A 157 -11.62 -15.55 -8.77
C LYS A 157 -12.13 -16.32 -7.55
N LEU A 158 -13.20 -15.83 -6.92
CA LEU A 158 -13.89 -16.51 -5.81
C LEU A 158 -14.64 -17.79 -6.22
N GLY A 159 -14.81 -18.05 -7.53
CA GLY A 159 -15.71 -19.10 -8.01
C GLY A 159 -17.18 -18.86 -7.64
N SER A 160 -17.55 -17.60 -7.42
CA SER A 160 -18.86 -17.18 -6.91
C SER A 160 -19.97 -17.32 -7.95
N GLU A 161 -21.15 -17.72 -7.50
CA GLU A 161 -22.37 -17.76 -8.32
C GLU A 161 -23.22 -16.49 -8.20
N TYR A 162 -22.83 -15.52 -7.34
CA TYR A 162 -23.57 -14.27 -7.17
C TYR A 162 -23.51 -13.41 -8.42
N SER A 163 -24.61 -12.72 -8.73
CA SER A 163 -24.60 -11.74 -9.81
C SER A 163 -24.24 -10.35 -9.31
N VAL A 164 -23.39 -9.65 -10.06
CA VAL A 164 -23.00 -8.25 -9.79
C VAL A 164 -24.23 -7.37 -9.55
N LYS A 165 -25.29 -7.58 -10.33
CA LYS A 165 -26.54 -6.81 -10.19
C LYS A 165 -27.25 -7.04 -8.86
N GLU A 166 -27.23 -8.26 -8.34
CA GLU A 166 -27.83 -8.57 -7.03
C GLU A 166 -27.03 -7.93 -5.91
N VAL A 167 -25.70 -8.01 -5.99
CA VAL A 167 -24.77 -7.40 -5.04
C VAL A 167 -24.91 -5.88 -5.02
N LEU A 168 -24.88 -5.21 -6.18
CA LEU A 168 -25.06 -3.76 -6.25
C LEU A 168 -26.44 -3.31 -5.76
N LYS A 169 -27.47 -4.11 -6.00
CA LYS A 169 -28.81 -3.81 -5.48
C LYS A 169 -28.87 -3.96 -3.95
N PHE A 170 -28.15 -4.93 -3.41
CA PHE A 170 -27.98 -5.09 -1.96
C PHE A 170 -27.24 -3.90 -1.38
N ALA A 171 -26.05 -3.58 -1.91
CA ALA A 171 -25.22 -2.46 -1.47
C ALA A 171 -26.02 -1.15 -1.46
N ARG A 172 -26.69 -0.81 -2.56
CA ARG A 172 -27.51 0.42 -2.65
C ARG A 172 -28.67 0.47 -1.66
N LYS A 173 -29.19 -0.68 -1.22
CA LYS A 173 -30.29 -0.74 -0.25
C LYS A 173 -29.80 -0.49 1.18
N ASN A 174 -28.53 -0.77 1.45
CA ASN A 174 -27.92 -0.67 2.77
C ASN A 174 -26.78 0.37 2.78
N LEU A 175 -26.80 1.33 1.87
CA LEU A 175 -25.79 2.40 1.80
C LEU A 175 -25.85 3.31 3.03
N ASP A 176 -27.02 3.44 3.67
CA ASP A 176 -27.16 4.21 4.91
C ASP A 176 -26.94 3.36 6.18
N ASP A 177 -26.49 2.10 6.04
CA ASP A 177 -26.31 1.15 7.15
C ASP A 177 -24.85 1.15 7.61
N GLU A 178 -24.50 2.15 8.41
CA GLU A 178 -23.13 2.36 8.93
C GLU A 178 -22.64 1.16 9.77
N ASP A 179 -23.52 0.55 10.57
CA ASP A 179 -23.19 -0.62 11.40
C ASP A 179 -22.73 -1.80 10.51
N LEU A 180 -23.43 -2.04 9.39
CA LEU A 180 -23.07 -3.09 8.44
C LEU A 180 -21.77 -2.78 7.70
N LEU A 181 -21.52 -1.50 7.38
CA LEU A 181 -20.27 -1.08 6.75
C LEU A 181 -19.09 -1.33 7.70
N GLU A 182 -19.18 -0.87 8.93
CA GLU A 182 -18.13 -1.03 9.96
C GLU A 182 -17.84 -2.51 10.19
N GLU A 183 -18.88 -3.33 10.42
CA GLU A 183 -18.74 -4.78 10.55
C GLU A 183 -18.08 -5.42 9.32
N SER A 184 -18.37 -4.91 8.12
CA SER A 184 -17.78 -5.41 6.87
C SER A 184 -16.30 -5.08 6.76
N ILE A 185 -15.89 -3.88 7.17
CA ILE A 185 -14.48 -3.48 7.16
C ILE A 185 -13.69 -4.31 8.17
N GLU A 186 -14.21 -4.47 9.39
CA GLU A 186 -13.58 -5.26 10.46
C GLU A 186 -13.39 -6.73 10.06
N LEU A 187 -14.45 -7.39 9.58
CA LEU A 187 -14.39 -8.81 9.22
C LEU A 187 -13.46 -9.10 8.04
N LEU A 188 -13.36 -8.19 7.06
CA LEU A 188 -12.38 -8.35 5.99
C LEU A 188 -10.96 -8.18 6.51
N GLY A 189 -10.73 -7.20 7.40
CA GLY A 189 -9.43 -6.99 8.05
C GLY A 189 -8.96 -8.20 8.87
N GLU A 190 -9.86 -8.82 9.63
CA GLU A 190 -9.54 -9.96 10.49
C GLU A 190 -9.21 -11.24 9.72
N HIS A 191 -9.90 -11.48 8.60
CA HIS A 191 -9.86 -12.76 7.90
C HIS A 191 -9.04 -12.79 6.61
N LEU A 192 -8.76 -11.65 5.97
CA LEU A 192 -7.99 -11.60 4.73
C LEU A 192 -6.55 -11.18 4.99
N SER A 193 -5.60 -11.68 4.19
CA SER A 193 -4.22 -11.21 4.25
C SER A 193 -4.09 -9.73 3.90
N ASN A 194 -3.12 -9.04 4.51
CA ASN A 194 -2.85 -7.63 4.23
C ASN A 194 -2.55 -7.36 2.74
N SER A 195 -2.08 -8.38 2.01
CA SER A 195 -1.82 -8.25 0.57
C SER A 195 -3.06 -8.28 -0.27
N LEU A 196 -4.04 -9.11 0.09
CA LEU A 196 -5.34 -9.06 -0.54
C LEU A 196 -6.08 -7.77 -0.17
N LEU A 197 -6.00 -7.34 1.09
CA LEU A 197 -6.57 -6.06 1.54
C LEU A 197 -6.00 -4.88 0.76
N ALA A 198 -4.68 -4.82 0.57
CA ALA A 198 -4.06 -3.79 -0.26
C ALA A 198 -4.44 -3.90 -1.75
N ASN A 199 -4.65 -5.10 -2.28
CA ASN A 199 -5.19 -5.27 -3.63
C ASN A 199 -6.61 -4.71 -3.75
N ILE A 200 -7.44 -4.92 -2.72
CA ILE A 200 -8.78 -4.34 -2.62
C ILE A 200 -8.68 -2.81 -2.56
N THR A 201 -7.85 -2.22 -1.71
CA THR A 201 -7.70 -0.75 -1.63
C THR A 201 -7.21 -0.15 -2.94
N ASN A 202 -6.26 -0.80 -3.63
CA ASN A 202 -5.82 -0.36 -4.96
C ASN A 202 -6.96 -0.39 -5.98
N SER A 203 -7.78 -1.45 -5.95
CA SER A 203 -8.96 -1.55 -6.82
C SER A 203 -9.98 -0.46 -6.50
N LEU A 204 -10.10 -0.05 -5.23
CA LEU A 204 -10.98 1.04 -4.81
C LEU A 204 -10.46 2.40 -5.29
N TYR A 205 -9.15 2.67 -5.23
CA TYR A 205 -8.57 3.86 -5.85
C TYR A 205 -8.87 3.90 -7.36
N GLU A 206 -8.73 2.78 -8.07
CA GLU A 206 -9.07 2.73 -9.50
C GLU A 206 -10.56 2.99 -9.77
N ILE A 207 -11.44 2.65 -8.83
CA ILE A 207 -12.88 2.95 -8.91
C ILE A 207 -13.12 4.44 -8.73
N VAL A 208 -12.62 5.05 -7.65
CA VAL A 208 -12.88 6.48 -7.34
C VAL A 208 -12.11 7.43 -8.25
N GLU A 209 -11.06 6.97 -8.91
CA GLU A 209 -10.34 7.73 -9.95
C GLU A 209 -10.99 7.60 -11.35
N ALA A 210 -12.12 6.89 -11.49
CA ALA A 210 -12.75 6.65 -12.78
C ALA A 210 -13.27 7.95 -13.44
N ASP A 211 -13.62 8.95 -12.63
CA ASP A 211 -14.07 10.27 -13.05
C ASP A 211 -13.23 11.42 -12.43
N ASP A 212 -13.84 12.31 -11.66
CA ASP A 212 -13.19 13.44 -11.01
C ASP A 212 -13.07 13.15 -9.50
N LEU A 213 -11.97 12.51 -9.11
CA LEU A 213 -11.67 12.17 -7.71
C LEU A 213 -11.91 13.36 -6.76
N SER A 214 -12.82 13.19 -5.81
CA SER A 214 -13.14 14.13 -4.73
C SER A 214 -12.25 13.94 -3.50
N GLU A 215 -12.24 14.94 -2.60
CA GLU A 215 -11.49 14.83 -1.34
C GLU A 215 -12.15 13.78 -0.42
N GLU A 216 -13.48 13.68 -0.43
CA GLU A 216 -14.26 12.74 0.37
C GLU A 216 -14.04 11.27 -0.04
N GLU A 217 -13.93 10.98 -1.34
CA GLU A 217 -13.62 9.63 -1.84
C GLU A 217 -12.18 9.21 -1.53
N GLU A 218 -11.22 10.12 -1.72
CA GLU A 218 -9.82 9.88 -1.34
C GLU A 218 -9.71 9.62 0.17
N GLU A 219 -10.39 10.43 1.00
CA GLU A 219 -10.43 10.27 2.46
C GLU A 219 -11.03 8.93 2.87
N PHE A 220 -12.12 8.48 2.23
CA PHE A 220 -12.71 7.18 2.54
C PHE A 220 -11.76 6.01 2.26
N VAL A 221 -11.07 6.01 1.11
CA VAL A 221 -10.14 4.94 0.78
C VAL A 221 -8.90 4.99 1.67
N ASP A 222 -8.41 6.19 2.03
CA ASP A 222 -7.33 6.37 3.00
C ASP A 222 -7.72 5.84 4.40
N ASP A 223 -8.93 6.13 4.89
CA ASP A 223 -9.43 5.63 6.18
C ASP A 223 -9.56 4.09 6.19
N LEU A 224 -9.88 3.48 5.05
CA LEU A 224 -9.92 2.03 4.91
C LEU A 224 -8.51 1.41 4.95
N VAL A 225 -7.55 2.05 4.29
CA VAL A 225 -6.12 1.71 4.32
C VAL A 225 -5.59 1.77 5.75
N ASP A 226 -5.99 2.79 6.53
CA ASP A 226 -5.70 2.92 7.95
C ASP A 226 -6.33 1.78 8.76
N ALA A 227 -7.63 1.51 8.59
CA ALA A 227 -8.36 0.50 9.35
C ALA A 227 -7.73 -0.90 9.22
N TRP A 228 -7.26 -1.25 8.03
CA TRP A 228 -6.64 -2.54 7.74
C TRP A 228 -5.15 -2.63 8.09
N GLN A 229 -4.53 -1.54 8.54
CA GLN A 229 -3.13 -1.51 8.98
C GLN A 229 -2.93 -1.48 10.49
N VAL A 230 -4.00 -1.33 11.28
CA VAL A 230 -3.91 -1.02 12.73
C VAL A 230 -3.51 -2.22 13.61
N ASP A 231 -3.28 -3.42 13.06
CA ASP A 231 -2.88 -4.59 13.85
C ASP A 231 -1.35 -4.86 13.94
N ASP A 232 -0.49 -4.01 13.34
CA ASP A 232 0.98 -4.18 13.42
C ASP A 232 1.62 -3.58 14.71
N ASP A 233 0.86 -2.94 15.59
CA ASP A 233 1.39 -2.16 16.73
C ASP A 233 1.61 -2.97 18.05
N GLU A 234 1.50 -4.32 18.09
CA GLU A 234 1.76 -5.10 19.33
C GLU A 234 3.16 -5.74 19.46
N ASP A 235 4.04 -5.72 18.45
CA ASP A 235 5.30 -6.50 18.51
C ASP A 235 6.63 -5.72 18.29
N ASP A 236 6.64 -4.38 18.26
CA ASP A 236 7.90 -3.60 18.23
C ASP A 236 8.25 -2.99 19.61
N GLU A 237 8.24 -3.82 20.67
CA GLU A 237 9.07 -3.59 21.86
C GLU A 237 10.33 -4.46 21.77
N ASP A 238 11.33 -4.03 21.00
CA ASP A 238 12.72 -4.39 21.29
C ASP A 238 13.60 -3.16 21.01
N ASP A 239 13.75 -2.36 22.08
CA ASP A 239 14.86 -1.43 22.32
C ASP A 239 16.19 -2.15 22.02
N ASP A 240 16.90 -1.73 20.97
CA ASP A 240 18.36 -1.85 20.92
C ASP A 240 18.95 -0.54 20.38
N ASP A 241 19.07 0.42 21.29
CA ASP A 241 20.00 1.56 21.21
C ASP A 241 21.44 1.04 21.03
N GLU A 242 21.94 0.97 19.80
CA GLU A 242 23.39 0.97 19.53
C GLU A 242 23.84 2.38 19.11
N ASP A 243 24.22 3.17 20.12
CA ASP A 243 25.02 4.40 20.02
C ASP A 243 26.26 4.16 19.14
N TYR A 244 26.26 4.71 17.93
CA TYR A 244 27.48 4.85 17.14
C TYR A 244 28.27 6.06 17.69
N GLU A 245 29.26 5.82 18.55
CA GLU A 245 30.28 6.82 18.84
C GLU A 245 31.04 7.18 17.55
N GLU A 246 30.91 8.44 17.14
CA GLU A 246 31.60 9.05 16.01
C GLU A 246 33.11 9.16 16.34
N ASP A 247 33.92 8.25 15.78
CA ASP A 247 35.38 8.31 15.85
C ASP A 247 35.89 9.51 15.00
N ASP A 248 36.01 10.67 15.64
CA ASP A 248 36.70 11.86 15.13
C ASP A 248 38.20 11.59 14.96
N GLU A 249 38.63 11.11 13.78
CA GLU A 249 40.04 11.21 13.38
C GLU A 249 40.36 12.66 12.95
N GLU A 250 40.82 13.47 13.91
CA GLU A 250 41.41 14.79 13.66
C GLU A 250 42.71 14.66 12.83
N ASP A 251 42.64 15.05 11.55
CA ASP A 251 43.82 15.34 10.72
C ASP A 251 44.61 16.55 11.28
N GLU A 252 45.62 16.25 12.11
CA GLU A 252 46.63 17.19 12.59
C GLU A 252 47.50 17.72 11.42
N ASP A 253 47.06 18.71 10.63
CA ASP A 253 48.03 19.47 9.82
C ASP A 253 47.66 20.88 9.30
N ASP A 254 46.70 21.61 9.90
CA ASP A 254 46.41 22.98 9.42
C ASP A 254 46.20 24.10 10.46
N VAL A 255 46.56 23.86 11.73
CA VAL A 255 46.41 24.86 12.82
C VAL A 255 47.52 25.95 12.84
N LYS A 256 48.61 25.81 12.07
CA LYS A 256 49.74 26.78 12.13
C LYS A 256 49.75 27.91 11.08
N LYS A 257 48.83 27.95 10.11
CA LYS A 257 48.82 29.03 9.08
C LYS A 257 47.73 30.09 9.21
N LYS A 258 46.63 29.86 9.94
CA LYS A 258 45.54 30.86 10.06
C LYS A 258 45.68 31.87 11.22
N LYS A 259 46.51 31.59 12.25
CA LYS A 259 46.78 32.56 13.36
C LYS A 259 47.73 33.73 13.01
N LYS A 260 48.38 33.72 11.83
CA LYS A 260 49.25 34.84 11.38
C LYS A 260 48.56 35.90 10.49
N LYS A 261 47.32 35.68 10.02
CA LYS A 261 46.60 36.66 9.17
C LYS A 261 45.60 37.58 9.89
N LYS A 262 45.17 37.28 11.13
CA LYS A 262 44.26 38.17 11.90
C LYS A 262 44.94 39.24 12.76
N LYS A 263 46.27 39.24 12.92
CA LYS A 263 47.02 40.30 13.66
C LYS A 263 47.53 41.47 12.80
N LYS A 264 47.16 41.56 11.51
CA LYS A 264 47.58 42.66 10.60
C LYS A 264 46.44 43.59 10.11
N LYS A 265 45.24 43.52 10.70
CA LYS A 265 44.11 44.41 10.36
C LYS A 265 43.53 45.22 11.54
N LYS A 266 44.32 45.41 12.60
CA LYS A 266 44.09 46.46 13.61
C LYS A 266 45.40 47.18 13.91
N LYS A 267 45.75 48.12 13.03
CA LYS A 267 46.58 49.29 13.28
C LYS A 267 46.23 50.33 12.25
#